data_AF-A0A956WKB9-F1
#
_entry.id   AF-A0A956WKB9-F1
#
_cell.length_a   1.000
_cell.length_b   1.000
_cell.length_c   1.000
_cell.angle_alpha   90.00
_cell.angle_beta   90.00
_cell.angle_gamma   90.00
#
_symmetry.space_group_name_H-M   'P 1'
#
loop_
_entity.id
_entity.type
_entity.pdbx_description
1 polymer ?
#
loop_
_entity_poly.entity_id
_entity_poly.type
_entity_poly.pdbx_seq_one_letter_code
_entity_poly.pdbx_strand_id
1 'polypeptide(L)'
;MPRLSPGELAYLENHDDVDAAPAGSRPTARKSRARGVDAPFRPVMRRNENQPFRCGKCRVFVGQTVSGGKHRNHCPFCLASRHVDLRRPGDRESPCRAIMPAIGVAFRADGEQMLIHRCNGCGVVRQNR
;
A
#
# COMPACT_ATOMS: atom_id res chain seq x y z
N MET A 1 19.36 -15.33 -26.37
CA MET A 1 17.97 -15.65 -25.97
C MET A 1 18.02 -16.95 -25.17
N PRO A 2 17.95 -16.94 -23.83
CA PRO A 2 18.01 -18.18 -23.07
C PRO A 2 16.72 -18.97 -23.32
N ARG A 3 16.86 -20.25 -23.73
CA ARG A 3 15.76 -21.18 -23.92
C ARG A 3 15.41 -21.77 -22.56
N LEU A 4 14.19 -21.50 -22.10
CA LEU A 4 13.61 -22.10 -20.90
C LEU A 4 13.47 -23.61 -21.10
N SER A 5 13.61 -24.36 -20.01
CA SER A 5 13.57 -25.82 -19.99
C SER A 5 12.13 -26.35 -20.09
N PRO A 6 11.91 -27.60 -20.55
CA PRO A 6 10.57 -28.17 -20.72
C PRO A 6 9.69 -28.19 -19.44
N GLY A 7 10.29 -28.07 -18.25
CA GLY A 7 9.56 -27.98 -16.98
C GLY A 7 8.99 -26.58 -16.66
N GLU A 8 9.50 -25.52 -17.30
CA GLU A 8 9.04 -24.13 -17.07
C GLU A 8 7.79 -23.79 -17.88
N LEU A 9 7.44 -24.59 -18.90
CA LEU A 9 6.22 -24.43 -19.69
C LEU A 9 4.97 -25.00 -19.00
N ALA A 10 5.12 -25.83 -17.96
CA ALA A 10 3.99 -26.45 -17.26
C ALA A 10 3.25 -25.49 -16.30
N TYR A 11 3.69 -24.24 -16.15
CA TYR A 11 3.07 -23.26 -15.25
C TYR A 11 2.01 -22.37 -15.93
N LEU A 12 1.72 -22.56 -17.23
CA LEU A 12 0.84 -21.66 -17.99
C LEU A 12 -0.40 -22.29 -18.63
N GLU A 13 -0.70 -23.57 -18.38
CA GLU A 13 -1.90 -24.20 -18.97
C GLU A 13 -2.64 -25.03 -17.93
N ASN A 14 -3.60 -24.40 -17.24
CA ASN A 14 -4.83 -25.04 -16.78
C ASN A 14 -5.93 -23.98 -16.71
N HIS A 15 -6.73 -24.00 -17.77
CA HIS A 15 -8.01 -23.31 -17.95
C HIS A 15 -9.06 -23.83 -16.95
N ASP A 16 -9.93 -22.91 -16.53
CA ASP A 16 -11.37 -23.02 -16.28
C ASP A 16 -11.97 -24.16 -15.42
N ASP A 17 -13.05 -23.76 -14.73
CA ASP A 17 -14.09 -24.57 -14.07
C ASP A 17 -13.80 -25.17 -12.68
N VAL A 18 -14.14 -24.40 -11.63
CA VAL A 18 -14.70 -24.96 -10.39
C VAL A 18 -15.92 -24.13 -9.93
N ASP A 19 -17.09 -24.59 -10.37
CA ASP A 19 -18.38 -24.19 -9.86
C ASP A 19 -18.62 -24.68 -8.42
N ALA A 20 -19.32 -23.82 -7.66
CA ALA A 20 -20.29 -24.11 -6.59
C ALA A 20 -19.87 -24.87 -5.31
N ALA A 21 -19.98 -24.17 -4.16
CA ALA A 21 -20.72 -24.58 -2.95
C ALA A 21 -20.78 -23.41 -1.91
N PRO A 22 -21.61 -23.45 -0.85
CA PRO A 22 -23.00 -23.02 -0.89
C PRO A 22 -23.31 -21.82 0.04
N ALA A 23 -24.55 -21.36 -0.08
CA ALA A 23 -25.19 -20.30 0.67
C ALA A 23 -25.14 -20.50 2.20
N GLY A 24 -24.97 -19.39 2.93
CA GLY A 24 -25.52 -19.26 4.29
C GLY A 24 -24.62 -18.60 5.33
N SER A 25 -24.63 -17.27 5.41
CA SER A 25 -24.87 -16.58 6.67
C SER A 25 -25.21 -15.10 6.40
N ARG A 26 -26.45 -14.73 6.72
CA ARG A 26 -26.96 -13.36 6.62
C ARG A 26 -26.16 -12.48 7.58
N PRO A 27 -25.48 -11.41 7.14
CA PRO A 27 -25.02 -10.41 8.09
C PRO A 27 -26.26 -9.72 8.64
N THR A 28 -26.47 -9.86 9.95
CA THR A 28 -27.51 -9.13 10.68
C THR A 28 -27.36 -7.65 10.38
N ALA A 29 -28.50 -7.01 10.08
CA ALA A 29 -28.59 -5.62 9.68
C ALA A 29 -27.77 -4.73 10.65
N ARG A 30 -26.58 -4.31 10.21
CA ARG A 30 -25.92 -3.15 10.81
C ARG A 30 -26.82 -1.98 10.47
N LYS A 31 -27.62 -1.52 11.45
CA LYS A 31 -28.36 -0.26 11.39
C LYS A 31 -27.42 0.80 10.85
N SER A 32 -27.58 1.15 9.57
CA SER A 32 -26.91 2.29 8.96
C SER A 32 -27.49 3.51 9.64
N ARG A 33 -26.83 3.99 10.70
CA ARG A 33 -27.13 5.30 11.25
C ARG A 33 -26.96 6.28 10.08
N ALA A 34 -28.07 6.81 9.58
CA ALA A 34 -28.06 7.93 8.67
C ALA A 34 -27.15 8.98 9.30
N ARG A 35 -26.10 9.38 8.57
CA ARG A 35 -25.28 10.52 8.98
C ARG A 35 -26.19 11.74 8.82
N GLY A 36 -26.85 12.12 9.91
CA GLY A 36 -27.61 13.37 9.98
C GLY A 36 -26.70 14.52 9.53
N VAL A 37 -27.28 15.42 8.77
CA VAL A 37 -26.61 16.62 8.24
C VAL A 37 -26.13 17.58 9.34
N ASP A 38 -26.49 17.32 10.60
CA ASP A 38 -26.15 18.11 11.79
C ASP A 38 -25.05 17.49 12.67
N ALA A 39 -24.30 16.50 12.16
CA ALA A 39 -23.16 15.97 12.91
C ALA A 39 -22.06 17.03 13.02
N PRO A 40 -21.57 17.37 14.23
CA PRO A 40 -20.51 18.36 14.38
C PRO A 40 -19.29 17.93 13.58
N PHE A 41 -18.68 18.87 12.85
CA PHE A 41 -17.43 18.61 12.12
C PHE A 41 -16.38 18.08 13.09
N ARG A 42 -16.14 16.77 13.06
CA ARG A 42 -15.04 16.15 13.80
C ARG A 42 -13.82 16.27 12.89
N PRO A 43 -12.86 17.17 13.17
CA PRO A 43 -11.64 17.21 12.39
C PRO A 43 -11.01 15.83 12.44
N VAL A 44 -10.78 15.22 11.29
CA VAL A 44 -9.97 14.00 11.19
C VAL A 44 -8.58 14.43 11.61
N MET A 45 -8.22 14.18 12.87
CA MET A 45 -6.86 14.41 13.35
C MET A 45 -5.93 13.66 12.39
N ARG A 46 -5.15 14.39 11.60
CA ARG A 46 -4.13 13.81 10.74
C ARG A 46 -3.19 13.06 11.68
N ARG A 47 -3.14 11.73 11.56
CA ARG A 47 -2.20 10.94 12.36
C ARG A 47 -0.82 11.50 12.08
N ASN A 48 -0.14 11.94 13.14
CA ASN A 48 1.23 12.42 13.08
C ASN A 48 2.05 11.45 12.22
N GLU A 49 2.68 11.92 11.16
CA GLU A 49 3.34 11.07 10.17
C GLU A 49 4.53 10.26 10.74
N ASN A 50 5.00 10.65 11.93
CA ASN A 50 6.03 9.93 12.71
C ASN A 50 5.47 8.93 13.74
N GLN A 51 4.15 8.66 13.76
CA GLN A 51 3.61 7.65 14.65
C GLN A 51 4.22 6.27 14.37
N PRO A 52 4.39 5.44 15.42
CA PRO A 52 4.86 4.08 15.24
C PRO A 52 3.84 3.27 14.46
N PHE A 53 4.30 2.33 13.64
CA PHE A 53 3.43 1.48 12.83
C PHE A 53 4.04 0.10 12.61
N ARG A 54 3.19 -0.90 12.38
CA ARG A 54 3.61 -2.22 11.93
C ARG A 54 3.71 -2.22 10.41
N CYS A 55 4.86 -2.59 9.86
CA CYS A 55 5.05 -2.67 8.41
C CYS A 55 4.11 -3.74 7.81
N GLY A 56 3.40 -3.39 6.74
CA GLY A 56 2.52 -4.34 6.05
C GLY A 56 3.26 -5.41 5.21
N LYS A 57 4.56 -5.22 4.91
CA LYS A 57 5.39 -6.19 4.18
C LYS A 57 6.18 -7.10 5.13
N CYS A 58 7.17 -6.55 5.84
CA CYS A 58 8.06 -7.35 6.70
C CYS A 58 7.53 -7.56 8.13
N ARG A 59 6.39 -6.96 8.49
CA ARG A 59 5.75 -7.07 9.82
C ARG A 59 6.55 -6.53 11.02
N VAL A 60 7.75 -5.99 10.79
CA VAL A 60 8.56 -5.28 11.79
C VAL A 60 7.79 -4.07 12.33
N PHE A 61 7.88 -3.87 13.64
CA PHE A 61 7.35 -2.68 14.30
C PHE A 61 8.33 -1.52 14.14
N VAL A 62 7.90 -0.46 13.47
CA VAL A 62 8.70 0.74 13.23
C VAL A 62 8.32 1.77 14.29
N GLY A 63 9.27 2.17 15.12
CA GLY A 63 9.09 3.19 16.15
C GLY A 63 8.90 4.60 15.59
N GLN A 64 8.75 5.55 16.51
CA GLN A 64 8.89 6.97 16.16
C GLN A 64 10.34 7.21 15.73
N THR A 65 10.53 7.93 14.62
CA THR A 65 11.89 8.25 14.16
C THR A 65 12.34 9.55 14.81
N VAL A 66 13.56 9.55 15.37
CA VAL A 66 14.17 10.73 16.00
C VAL A 66 14.60 11.75 14.93
N SER A 67 14.78 11.31 13.69
CA SER A 67 15.12 12.12 12.50
C SER A 67 14.48 11.56 11.24
N GLY A 68 14.20 12.41 10.25
CA GLY A 68 13.55 12.02 8.98
C GLY A 68 12.46 13.01 8.54
N GLY A 69 12.16 13.03 7.24
CA GLY A 69 11.21 13.96 6.64
C GLY A 69 9.79 13.86 7.22
N LYS A 70 9.04 14.97 7.15
CA LYS A 70 7.70 15.13 7.74
C LYS A 70 6.64 14.11 7.26
N HIS A 71 6.89 13.35 6.19
CA HIS A 71 5.91 12.42 5.60
C HIS A 71 6.48 11.02 5.37
N ARG A 72 6.96 10.35 6.42
CA ARG A 72 7.47 8.98 6.30
C ARG A 72 6.34 7.99 6.00
N ASN A 73 6.37 7.37 4.81
CA ASN A 73 5.42 6.30 4.45
C ASN A 73 6.08 4.92 4.20
N HIS A 74 7.42 4.83 4.25
CA HIS A 74 8.17 3.60 4.00
C HIS A 74 8.75 3.00 5.29
N CYS A 75 8.90 1.68 5.32
CA CYS A 75 9.63 0.98 6.38
C CYS A 75 11.14 1.12 6.16
N PRO A 76 11.95 1.51 7.17
CA PRO A 76 13.39 1.66 7.00
C PRO A 76 14.12 0.32 6.77
N PHE A 77 13.52 -0.80 7.20
CA PHE A 77 14.14 -2.13 7.09
C PHE A 77 13.92 -2.81 5.75
N CYS A 78 12.77 -2.58 5.10
CA CYS A 78 12.43 -3.26 3.84
C CYS A 78 12.05 -2.30 2.70
N LEU A 79 12.12 -1.00 2.96
CA LEU A 79 11.84 0.12 2.05
C LEU A 79 10.43 0.14 1.44
N ALA A 80 9.55 -0.77 1.85
CA ALA A 80 8.19 -0.84 1.36
C ALA A 80 7.32 0.24 2.00
N SER A 81 6.55 0.89 1.15
CA SER A 81 5.54 1.88 1.50
C SER A 81 4.14 1.30 1.49
N ARG A 82 3.16 2.11 1.92
CA ARG A 82 1.73 1.86 1.70
C ARG A 82 1.19 2.93 0.75
N HIS A 83 0.39 2.54 -0.24
CA HIS A 83 -0.25 3.47 -1.16
C HIS A 83 -1.40 4.18 -0.46
N VAL A 84 -1.07 5.22 0.29
CA VAL A 84 -2.02 6.05 1.03
C VAL A 84 -2.24 7.41 0.38
N ASP A 85 -1.31 7.89 -0.44
CA ASP A 85 -1.41 9.21 -1.05
C ASP A 85 -2.01 9.13 -2.46
N LEU A 86 -3.03 9.94 -2.76
CA LEU A 86 -3.74 9.92 -4.04
C LEU A 86 -3.09 10.86 -5.07
N ARG A 87 -3.01 12.17 -4.77
CA ARG A 87 -2.50 13.21 -5.67
C ARG A 87 -1.23 13.87 -5.15
N ARG A 88 -1.17 14.19 -3.86
CA ARG A 88 -0.05 14.90 -3.23
C ARG A 88 0.54 14.07 -2.08
N PRO A 89 1.88 14.06 -1.90
CA PRO A 89 2.47 13.44 -0.71
C PRO A 89 1.82 13.96 0.57
N GLY A 90 1.34 13.05 1.43
CA GLY A 90 0.68 13.41 2.70
C GLY A 90 -0.81 13.75 2.59
N ASP A 91 -1.46 13.67 1.42
CA ASP A 91 -2.92 13.81 1.35
C ASP A 91 -3.67 12.64 2.01
N ARG A 92 -3.06 11.45 2.05
CA ARG A 92 -3.61 10.22 2.65
C ARG A 92 -5.00 9.84 2.10
N GLU A 93 -5.31 10.23 0.87
CA GLU A 93 -6.64 10.07 0.24
C GLU A 93 -6.77 8.83 -0.66
N SER A 94 -5.71 8.02 -0.83
CA SER A 94 -5.74 6.86 -1.73
C SER A 94 -6.64 5.74 -1.17
N PRO A 95 -7.65 5.27 -1.93
CA PRO A 95 -8.47 4.13 -1.54
C PRO A 95 -7.73 2.80 -1.70
N CYS A 96 -6.67 2.75 -2.51
CA CYS A 96 -5.95 1.51 -2.84
C CYS A 96 -5.34 0.86 -1.60
N ARG A 97 -4.62 1.62 -0.78
CA ARG A 97 -4.04 1.20 0.50
C ARG A 97 -3.15 -0.05 0.44
N ALA A 98 -2.80 -0.53 -0.76
CA ALA A 98 -1.97 -1.70 -0.97
C ALA A 98 -0.50 -1.41 -0.64
N ILE A 99 0.29 -2.48 -0.52
CA ILE A 99 1.73 -2.39 -0.33
C ILE A 99 2.38 -1.85 -1.60
N MET A 100 3.37 -0.99 -1.41
CA MET A 100 4.11 -0.31 -2.46
C MET A 100 5.60 -0.59 -2.26
N PRO A 101 6.11 -1.78 -2.69
CA PRO A 101 7.52 -2.13 -2.56
C PRO A 101 8.43 -1.18 -3.33
N ALA A 102 9.66 -1.01 -2.84
CA ALA A 102 10.73 -0.39 -3.62
C ALA A 102 11.13 -1.34 -4.75
N ILE A 103 11.25 -0.80 -5.96
CA ILE A 103 11.62 -1.55 -7.18
C ILE A 103 12.91 -1.03 -7.81
N GLY A 104 13.48 0.07 -7.30
CA GLY A 104 14.72 0.62 -7.79
C GLY A 104 15.14 1.89 -7.07
N VAL A 105 16.33 2.37 -7.43
CA VAL A 105 16.91 3.65 -6.99
C VAL A 105 17.16 4.50 -8.22
N ALA A 106 16.82 5.79 -8.15
CA ALA A 106 17.20 6.80 -9.12
C ALA A 106 18.12 7.83 -8.44
N PHE A 107 18.93 8.50 -9.24
CA PHE A 107 19.81 9.58 -8.77
C PHE A 107 19.40 10.88 -9.44
N ARG A 108 19.33 11.96 -8.66
CA ARG A 108 19.21 13.32 -9.19
C ARG A 108 20.58 13.81 -9.69
N ALA A 109 20.56 14.91 -10.44
CA ALA A 109 21.77 15.55 -10.96
C ALA A 109 22.72 16.03 -9.84
N ASP A 110 22.20 16.33 -8.66
CA ASP A 110 22.96 16.70 -7.45
C ASP A 110 23.49 15.49 -6.65
N GLY A 111 23.24 14.26 -7.13
CA GLY A 111 23.65 13.03 -6.48
C GLY A 111 22.67 12.50 -5.42
N GLU A 112 21.53 13.16 -5.19
CA GLU A 112 20.54 12.69 -4.23
C GLU A 112 19.89 11.37 -4.71
N GLN A 113 19.83 10.38 -3.81
CA GLN A 113 19.19 9.09 -4.05
C GLN A 113 17.69 9.15 -3.80
N MET A 114 16.92 8.65 -4.76
CA MET A 114 15.47 8.53 -4.69
C MET A 114 15.06 7.07 -4.84
N LEU A 115 14.15 6.62 -3.98
CA LEU A 115 13.52 5.30 -4.13
C LEU A 115 12.40 5.37 -5.16
N ILE A 116 12.35 4.39 -6.05
CA ILE A 116 11.22 4.14 -6.95
C ILE A 116 10.36 3.06 -6.33
N HIS A 117 9.07 3.31 -6.17
CA HIS A 117 8.09 2.38 -5.63
C HIS A 117 7.02 2.05 -6.67
N ARG A 118 6.55 0.80 -6.68
CA ARG A 118 5.40 0.37 -7.49
C ARG A 118 4.31 -0.19 -6.60
N CYS A 119 3.05 0.19 -6.82
CA CYS A 119 1.93 -0.32 -6.05
C CYS A 119 1.48 -1.70 -6.52
N ASN A 120 1.39 -2.67 -5.61
CA ASN A 120 0.92 -4.01 -5.93
C ASN A 120 -0.61 -4.07 -6.21
N GLY A 121 -1.36 -3.05 -5.80
CA GLY A 121 -2.82 -3.01 -5.98
C GLY A 121 -3.26 -2.36 -7.29
N CYS A 122 -2.73 -1.17 -7.60
CA CYS A 122 -3.14 -0.41 -8.79
C CYS A 122 -2.00 -0.18 -9.82
N GLY A 123 -0.80 -0.69 -9.56
CA GLY A 123 0.32 -0.60 -10.50
C GLY A 123 1.04 0.75 -10.58
N VAL A 124 0.54 1.82 -9.94
CA VAL A 124 1.16 3.16 -10.01
C VAL A 124 2.62 3.13 -9.56
N VAL A 125 3.47 3.88 -10.26
CA VAL A 125 4.89 4.06 -9.94
C VAL A 125 5.11 5.48 -9.40
N ARG A 126 5.80 5.61 -8.26
CA ARG A 126 6.08 6.88 -7.58
C ARG A 126 7.53 6.91 -7.12
N GLN A 127 8.14 8.10 -7.15
CA GLN A 127 9.43 8.34 -6.51
C GLN A 127 9.21 8.92 -5.12
N ASN A 128 10.04 8.50 -4.15
CA ASN A 128 10.17 9.19 -2.88
C ASN A 128 10.70 10.62 -3.12
N ARG A 129 10.21 11.59 -2.37
CA ARG A 129 10.61 13.00 -2.46
C ARG A 129 11.02 13.53 -1.10
#